data_AF-A0A7Z8QI74-F1
#
_entry.id   AF-A0A7Z8QI74-F1
#
_cell.length_a   1.000
_cell.length_b   1.000
_cell.length_c   1.000
_cell.angle_alpha   90.00
_cell.angle_beta   90.00
_cell.angle_gamma   90.00
#
_symmetry.space_group_name_H-M   'P 1'
#
loop_
_entity.id
_entity.type
_entity.pdbx_description
1 polymer ?
#
loop_
_entity_poly.entity_id
_entity_poly.type
_entity_poly.pdbx_seq_one_letter_code
_entity_poly.pdbx_strand_id
1 'polypeptide(L)' 'MITEDQLEELCLDWFREQNYDVIYGPDIAPDSANAERKDYSEVVLRGRLEDALQRLNKDIPAAAIDDAIHQILKPQHPH' A
#
# COMPACT_ATOMS: atom_id res chain seq x y z
N MET A 1 -6.98 17.36 -27.04
CA MET A 1 -7.78 16.92 -25.89
C MET A 1 -6.99 15.82 -25.22
N ILE A 2 -6.75 15.90 -23.91
CA ILE A 2 -6.06 14.84 -23.16
C ILE A 2 -7.08 13.74 -22.81
N THR A 3 -6.66 12.48 -22.85
CA THR A 3 -7.47 11.30 -22.47
C THR A 3 -7.24 10.92 -21.00
N GLU A 4 -8.08 10.04 -20.43
CA GLU A 4 -7.89 9.51 -19.07
C GLU A 4 -6.55 8.77 -18.94
N ASP A 5 -6.22 7.90 -19.89
CA ASP A 5 -4.94 7.18 -19.94
C ASP A 5 -3.73 8.14 -19.96
N GLN A 6 -3.81 9.22 -20.75
CA GLN A 6 -2.74 10.22 -20.81
C GLN A 6 -2.61 11.04 -19.52
N LEU A 7 -3.74 11.31 -18.85
CA LEU A 7 -3.74 11.99 -17.56
C LEU A 7 -3.18 11.08 -16.46
N GLU A 8 -3.50 9.78 -16.49
CA GLU A 8 -2.96 8.79 -15.56
C GLU A 8 -1.44 8.69 -15.68
N GLU A 9 -0.90 8.51 -16.90
CA GLU A 9 0.55 8.44 -17.10
C GLU A 9 1.27 9.72 -16.63
N LEU A 10 0.70 10.89 -16.89
CA LEU A 10 1.26 12.16 -16.40
C LEU A 10 1.29 12.22 -14.86
N CYS A 11 0.23 11.77 -14.19
CA CYS A 11 0.19 11.69 -12.74
C CYS A 11 1.23 10.70 -12.19
N LEU A 12 1.38 9.54 -12.82
CA LEU A 12 2.39 8.54 -12.44
C LEU A 12 3.81 9.11 -12.59
N ASP A 13 4.09 9.87 -13.65
CA ASP A 13 5.37 10.55 -13.84
C ASP A 13 5.68 11.55 -12.71
N TRP A 14 4.70 12.36 -12.29
CA TRP A 14 4.89 13.26 -11.14
C TRP A 14 5.22 12.49 -9.86
N PHE A 15 4.59 11.35 -9.61
CA PHE A 15 4.93 10.52 -8.45
C PHE A 15 6.35 9.95 -8.54
N ARG A 16 6.79 9.48 -9.72
CA ARG A 16 8.17 9.02 -9.94
C ARG A 16 9.19 10.12 -9.67
N GLU A 17 8.93 11.35 -10.14
CA GLU A 17 9.79 12.51 -9.88
C GLU A 17 9.92 12.84 -8.38
N GLN A 18 8.90 12.52 -7.59
CA GLN A 18 8.92 12.66 -6.12
C GLN A 18 9.47 11.42 -5.39
N ASN A 19 10.08 10.47 -6.12
CA ASN A 19 10.62 9.21 -5.61
C ASN A 19 9.58 8.24 -5.04
N TYR A 20 8.35 8.26 -5.56
CA TYR A 20 7.38 7.20 -5.30
C TYR A 20 7.59 6.04 -6.26
N ASP A 21 7.48 4.83 -5.73
CA ASP A 21 7.41 3.62 -6.54
C ASP A 21 6.04 3.53 -7.23
N VAL A 22 6.05 3.35 -8.54
CA VAL A 22 4.86 3.08 -9.36
C VAL A 22 4.89 1.61 -9.75
N ILE A 23 3.86 0.88 -9.33
CA ILE A 23 3.75 -0.57 -9.55
C ILE A 23 2.45 -0.88 -10.26
N TYR A 24 2.51 -1.81 -11.21
CA TYR A 24 1.34 -2.27 -11.92
C TYR A 24 0.49 -3.18 -11.01
N GLY A 25 -0.78 -2.81 -10.81
CA GLY A 25 -1.67 -3.49 -9.87
C GLY A 25 -1.75 -5.03 -10.05
N PRO A 26 -1.88 -5.54 -11.28
CA PRO A 26 -1.87 -6.98 -11.56
C PRO A 26 -0.60 -7.71 -11.12
N ASP A 27 0.56 -7.04 -11.07
CA ASP A 27 1.81 -7.68 -10.64
C ASP A 27 1.80 -8.03 -9.15
N ILE A 28 0.96 -7.37 -8.35
CA ILE A 28 0.82 -7.57 -6.89
C ILE A 28 -0.56 -8.10 -6.47
N ALA A 29 -1.37 -8.52 -7.45
CA ALA A 29 -2.71 -9.05 -7.23
C ALA A 29 -2.68 -10.40 -6.47
N PRO A 30 -3.81 -10.84 -5.87
CA PRO A 30 -3.85 -12.10 -5.10
C PRO A 30 -3.47 -13.36 -5.88
N ASP A 31 -3.68 -13.34 -7.20
CA ASP A 31 -3.39 -14.40 -8.14
C ASP A 31 -2.07 -14.20 -8.91
N SER A 32 -1.28 -13.19 -8.54
CA SER A 32 0.03 -12.94 -9.14
C SER A 32 1.13 -13.77 -8.48
N ALA A 33 2.29 -13.87 -9.15
CA ALA A 33 3.48 -14.51 -8.58
C ALA A 33 4.08 -13.73 -7.40
N ASN A 34 3.84 -12.42 -7.34
CA ASN A 34 4.33 -11.50 -6.31
C ASN A 34 3.16 -10.92 -5.51
N ALA A 35 2.20 -11.78 -5.14
CA ALA A 35 0.99 -11.35 -4.47
C ALA A 35 1.29 -10.61 -3.16
N GLU A 36 0.93 -9.33 -3.11
CA GLU A 36 0.97 -8.53 -1.88
C GLU A 36 -0.42 -8.33 -1.28
N ARG A 37 -1.46 -8.57 -2.09
CA ARG A 37 -2.86 -8.57 -1.69
C ARG A 37 -3.33 -10.00 -1.48
N LYS A 38 -4.19 -10.20 -0.50
CA LYS A 38 -4.96 -11.44 -0.29
C LYS A 38 -6.30 -11.42 -1.00
N ASP A 39 -6.86 -10.22 -1.20
CA ASP A 39 -8.12 -10.00 -1.89
C ASP A 39 -8.08 -8.69 -2.68
N TYR A 40 -8.84 -8.61 -3.78
CA TYR A 40 -8.89 -7.41 -4.62
C TYR A 40 -9.48 -6.18 -3.91
N SER A 41 -10.27 -6.38 -2.85
CA SER A 41 -10.84 -5.32 -2.02
C SER A 41 -9.88 -4.73 -0.99
N GLU A 42 -8.69 -5.32 -0.79
CA GLU A 42 -7.71 -4.78 0.14
C GLU A 42 -7.20 -3.40 -0.33
N VAL A 43 -7.49 -2.38 0.47
CA VAL A 43 -7.03 -0.99 0.26
C VAL A 43 -5.69 -0.70 0.95
N VAL A 44 -5.24 -1.60 1.83
CA VAL A 44 -3.95 -1.49 2.53
C VAL A 44 -3.10 -2.73 2.25
N LEU A 45 -1.87 -2.52 1.77
CA LEU A 45 -0.88 -3.60 1.62
C LEU A 45 -0.26 -3.91 2.98
N ARG A 46 -0.81 -4.93 3.67
CA ARG A 46 -0.47 -5.24 5.07
C ARG A 46 1.04 -5.47 5.28
N GLY A 47 1.69 -6.22 4.39
CA GLY A 47 3.13 -6.49 4.50
C GLY A 47 3.96 -5.21 4.47
N ARG A 48 3.69 -4.32 3.51
CA ARG A 48 4.37 -3.02 3.42
C ARG A 48 4.13 -2.14 4.64
N LEU A 49 2.92 -2.16 5.18
CA LEU A 49 2.60 -1.40 6.40
C LEU A 49 3.43 -1.92 7.58
N GLU A 50 3.51 -3.23 7.77
CA GLU A 50 4.29 -3.86 8.83
C GLU A 50 5.78 -3.52 8.70
N ASP A 51 6.36 -3.72 7.51
CA ASP A 51 7.76 -3.40 7.22
C ASP A 51 8.07 -1.92 7.45
N ALA A 52 7.16 -1.02 7.05
CA ALA A 52 7.31 0.41 7.28
C ALA A 52 7.27 0.77 8.76
N LEU A 53 6.33 0.21 9.53
CA LEU A 53 6.22 0.46 10.96
C LEU A 53 7.43 -0.06 11.72
N GLN A 54 7.93 -1.26 11.39
CA GLN A 54 9.15 -1.81 11.98
C GLN A 54 10.39 -0.97 11.63
N ARG A 55 10.52 -0.54 10.37
CA ARG A 55 11.65 0.29 9.91
C ARG A 55 11.69 1.66 10.57
N LEU A 56 10.52 2.29 10.76
CA LEU A 56 10.40 3.62 11.36
C LEU A 56 10.52 3.58 12.89
N ASN A 57 10.11 2.48 13.54
CA ASN A 57 9.98 2.37 14.99
C ASN A 57 10.88 1.27 15.58
N LYS A 58 12.18 1.31 15.28
CA LYS A 58 13.14 0.24 15.65
C LYS A 58 13.23 -0.06 17.15
N ASP A 59 12.95 0.92 17.99
CA ASP A 59 13.03 0.81 19.45
C ASP A 59 11.70 0.40 20.11
N ILE A 60 10.63 0.25 19.30
CA ILE A 60 9.31 -0.12 19.78
C ILE A 60 9.17 -1.65 19.75
N PRO A 61 8.65 -2.29 20.82
CA PRO A 61 8.42 -3.72 20.83
C PRO A 61 7.49 -4.17 19.70
N ALA A 62 7.80 -5.32 19.08
CA ALA A 62 7.00 -5.88 17.98
C ALA A 62 5.50 -6.02 18.34
N ALA A 63 5.20 -6.43 19.58
CA ALA A 63 3.82 -6.54 20.05
C ALA A 63 3.05 -5.21 19.98
N ALA A 64 3.70 -4.07 20.24
CA ALA A 64 3.07 -2.76 20.13
C ALA A 64 2.86 -2.34 18.66
N ILE A 65 3.73 -2.79 17.74
CA ILE A 65 3.54 -2.59 16.30
C ILE A 65 2.34 -3.42 15.81
N ASP A 66 2.23 -4.68 16.24
CA ASP A 66 1.09 -5.54 15.92
C ASP A 66 -0.23 -4.92 16.39
N ASP A 67 -0.26 -4.42 17.62
CA ASP A 67 -1.42 -3.72 18.19
C ASP A 67 -1.78 -2.46 17.38
N ALA A 68 -0.79 -1.71 16.90
CA ALA A 68 -1.02 -0.53 16.06
C ALA A 68 -1.57 -0.91 14.68
N ILE A 69 -1.04 -1.96 14.05
CA ILE A 69 -1.56 -2.49 12.77
C ILE A 69 -3.02 -2.91 12.94
N HIS A 70 -3.35 -3.61 14.03
CA HIS A 70 -4.73 -4.00 14.32
C HIS A 70 -5.67 -2.80 14.50
N GLN A 71 -5.19 -1.67 15.01
CA GLN A 71 -5.98 -0.45 15.13
C GLN A 71 -6.15 0.28 13.79
N ILE A 72 -5.09 0.34 12.98
CA ILE A 72 -5.11 0.99 11.65
C ILE A 72 -6.06 0.26 10.69
N LEU A 73 -6.04 -1.08 10.71
CA LEU A 73 -6.85 -1.89 9.78
C LEU A 73 -8.32 -2.02 10.19
N LYS A 74 -8.70 -1.56 11.39
CA LYS A 74 -10.11 -1.51 11.78
C LYS A 74 -10.79 -0.34 11.07
N PRO A 75 -11.83 -0.59 10.24
CA PRO A 75 -12.59 0.49 9.63
C PRO A 75 -13.20 1.36 10.74
N GLN A 76 -12.87 2.66 10.76
CA GLN A 76 -13.31 3.58 11.83
C GLN A 76 -14.78 4.01 11.73
N HIS A 77 -15.53 3.55 10.72
CA HIS A 77 -16.97 3.77 10.64
C HIS A 77 -17.69 2.55 10.07
N PRO A 78 -18.77 2.06 10.72
CA PRO A 78 -19.73 1.21 10.04
C PRO A 78 -20.43 2.05 8.97
N HIS A 79 -20.52 1.51 7.75
CA HIS A 79 -21.38 2.07 6.71
C HIS A 79 -22.84 2.17 7.17
#